data_AF-A0AAP7TAA1-F1
#
_entry.id   AF-A0AAP7TAA1-F1
#
_cell.length_a   1.000
_cell.length_b   1.000
_cell.length_c   1.000
_cell.angle_alpha   90.00
_cell.angle_beta   90.00
_cell.angle_gamma   90.00
#
_symmetry.space_group_name_H-M   'P 1'
#
loop_
_entity.id
_entity.type
_entity.pdbx_description
1 polymer ?
#
loop_
_entity_poly.entity_id
_entity_poly.type
_entity_poly.pdbx_seq_one_letter_code
_entity_poly.pdbx_strand_id
1 'polypeptide(L)'
;MELVIGLLVILLALFAAGYFFRKKIYTEIDRLESWKIEILNRSIVEEMSKIKHLKMTGETEEFFERWREEWDEIVTAHLPKVEELLYDAEENADKYRFKKANQVLVHIDDLLTAAESNIEGILREISDLVTSEEKSRGEIEQVRERYSKARKNLLAYSHLYGELYNSLETDLDEIWSGIKEFEEETEGGNYIKARKVLLEQDRRLDQLQTYIDDVPKLLADCKQTVPNQIAKLKDGYREMTEKGYKLEHIQIEKELETLTNQVKRAEHALLEELDVDEASAILQLIDETIQSMYEQLEGEVEAGQSVLSKMPELIIAYEKLEEEKDRTKTETELVKESYQLTAGEIGRQHAFEKQMETIGRLLEQAREKLDGEHVAYSLLIEEVEAIEKQMEEAQKEHAEYRENLQALRKEELQARETLMHLRKTISDTARMLQKSNVPGIPEQVKDKLETANHHIEKTVSQLEELPLNMEEAAKHLNEAEKMVAEVSEEAEELVIQVKLIERIIQYGNRFRSQNHILSEQLKEAERLFYAYSYNEAYEMAAAAVEKAAPGAVKKIKADQSAS
;
A
#
# COMPACT_ATOMS: atom_id res chain seq x y z
N MET A 1 -76.18 -2.81 69.81
CA MET A 1 -75.59 -4.16 69.98
C MET A 1 -74.51 -4.40 68.93
N GLU A 2 -74.75 -4.15 67.63
CA GLU A 2 -73.74 -4.37 66.58
C GLU A 2 -72.48 -3.50 66.69
N LEU A 3 -72.60 -2.22 67.10
CA LEU A 3 -71.41 -1.36 67.33
C LEU A 3 -70.57 -1.80 68.54
N VAL A 4 -71.19 -2.38 69.58
CA VAL A 4 -70.49 -2.87 70.77
C VAL A 4 -69.80 -4.20 70.48
N ILE A 5 -70.45 -5.07 69.71
CA ILE A 5 -69.85 -6.34 69.24
C ILE A 5 -68.70 -6.04 68.27
N GLY A 6 -68.86 -5.09 67.36
CA GLY A 6 -67.77 -4.62 66.48
C GLY A 6 -66.57 -4.08 67.26
N LEU A 7 -66.81 -3.25 68.29
CA LEU A 7 -65.74 -2.72 69.13
C LEU A 7 -65.04 -3.81 69.96
N LEU A 8 -65.78 -4.81 70.44
CA LEU A 8 -65.23 -5.95 71.18
C LEU A 8 -64.42 -6.90 70.28
N VAL A 9 -64.86 -7.14 69.04
CA VAL A 9 -64.11 -7.91 68.04
C VAL A 9 -62.82 -7.19 67.64
N ILE A 10 -62.86 -5.86 67.49
CA ILE A 10 -61.66 -5.04 67.24
C ILE A 10 -60.68 -5.13 68.41
N LEU A 11 -61.17 -5.13 69.66
CA LEU A 11 -60.34 -5.23 70.85
C LEU A 11 -59.71 -6.63 71.00
N LEU A 12 -60.45 -7.69 70.68
CA LEU A 12 -59.94 -9.06 70.61
C LEU A 12 -58.91 -9.24 69.49
N ALA A 13 -59.14 -8.65 68.32
CA ALA A 13 -58.20 -8.66 67.20
C ALA A 13 -56.88 -7.93 67.56
N LEU A 14 -56.96 -6.81 68.31
CA LEU A 14 -55.79 -6.09 68.83
C LEU A 14 -54.98 -6.95 69.82
N PHE A 15 -55.63 -7.68 70.73
CA PHE A 15 -54.95 -8.59 71.65
C PHE A 15 -54.29 -9.77 70.92
N ALA A 16 -54.99 -10.38 69.96
CA ALA A 16 -54.46 -11.47 69.15
C ALA A 16 -53.25 -11.00 68.31
N ALA A 17 -53.34 -9.81 67.70
CA ALA A 17 -52.21 -9.19 67.00
C ALA A 17 -51.03 -8.95 67.94
N GLY A 18 -51.27 -8.39 69.14
CA GLY A 18 -50.22 -8.18 70.15
C GLY A 18 -49.51 -9.47 70.58
N TYR A 19 -50.25 -10.57 70.75
CA TYR A 19 -49.67 -11.87 71.08
C TYR A 19 -48.82 -12.45 69.93
N PHE A 20 -49.28 -12.30 68.69
CA PHE A 20 -48.52 -12.75 67.51
C PHE A 20 -47.21 -11.95 67.34
N PHE A 21 -47.26 -10.63 67.55
CA PHE A 21 -46.06 -9.79 67.54
C PHE A 21 -45.08 -10.15 68.67
N ARG A 22 -45.57 -10.42 69.88
CA ARG A 22 -44.72 -10.89 70.99
C ARG A 22 -44.04 -12.20 70.64
N LYS A 23 -44.78 -13.20 70.15
CA LYS A 23 -44.21 -14.49 69.75
C LYS A 23 -43.13 -14.36 68.68
N LYS A 24 -43.32 -13.45 67.71
CA LYS A 24 -42.33 -13.19 66.65
C LYS A 24 -41.02 -12.61 67.21
N ILE A 25 -41.11 -11.73 68.20
CA ILE A 25 -39.94 -11.12 68.85
C ILE A 25 -39.18 -12.16 69.68
N TYR A 26 -39.86 -13.04 70.41
CA TYR A 26 -39.20 -14.15 71.13
C TYR A 26 -38.46 -15.11 70.19
N THR A 27 -39.04 -15.44 69.03
CA THR A 27 -38.33 -16.27 68.05
C THR A 27 -37.11 -15.58 67.44
N GLU A 28 -37.12 -14.24 67.35
CA GLU A 28 -35.96 -13.47 66.91
C GLU A 28 -34.88 -13.41 68.02
N ILE A 29 -35.28 -13.29 69.29
CA ILE A 29 -34.38 -13.37 70.45
C ILE A 29 -33.69 -14.74 70.53
N ASP A 30 -34.45 -15.85 70.47
CA ASP A 30 -33.89 -17.21 70.52
C ASP A 30 -32.89 -17.45 69.38
N ARG A 31 -33.16 -16.90 68.19
CA ARG A 31 -32.25 -16.99 67.04
C ARG A 31 -30.94 -16.25 67.33
N LEU A 32 -31.00 -15.02 67.86
CA LEU A 32 -29.81 -14.25 68.19
C LEU A 32 -29.00 -14.90 69.33
N GLU A 33 -29.67 -15.50 70.32
CA GLU A 33 -29.01 -16.26 71.38
C GLU A 33 -28.31 -17.52 70.84
N SER A 34 -28.96 -18.26 69.92
CA SER A 34 -28.33 -19.42 69.27
C SER A 34 -27.12 -19.03 68.42
N TRP A 35 -27.21 -17.92 67.69
CA TRP A 35 -26.11 -17.42 66.87
C TRP A 35 -24.93 -16.92 67.71
N LYS A 36 -25.21 -16.31 68.87
CA LYS A 36 -24.17 -15.96 69.85
C LYS A 36 -23.41 -17.21 70.31
N ILE A 37 -24.13 -18.29 70.64
CA ILE A 37 -23.51 -19.56 71.06
C ILE A 37 -22.71 -20.19 69.91
N GLU A 38 -23.19 -20.07 68.66
CA GLU A 38 -22.44 -20.52 67.48
C GLU A 38 -21.14 -19.73 67.32
N ILE A 39 -21.14 -18.39 67.43
CA ILE A 39 -19.91 -17.57 67.38
C ILE A 39 -18.92 -17.99 68.48
N LEU A 40 -19.43 -18.27 69.69
CA LEU A 40 -18.63 -18.73 70.83
C LEU A 40 -17.97 -20.11 70.60
N ASN A 41 -18.68 -21.01 69.92
CA ASN A 41 -18.19 -22.36 69.61
C ASN A 41 -17.44 -22.45 68.27
N ARG A 42 -17.54 -21.42 67.40
CA ARG A 42 -16.90 -21.39 66.09
C ARG A 42 -15.40 -21.07 66.25
N SER A 43 -14.65 -22.15 66.38
CA SER A 43 -13.33 -22.41 65.77
C SER A 43 -12.10 -21.58 66.12
N ILE A 44 -12.14 -20.55 66.98
CA ILE A 44 -10.91 -19.77 67.24
C ILE A 44 -9.92 -20.54 68.12
N VAL A 45 -10.40 -21.29 69.12
CA VAL A 45 -9.54 -22.05 70.06
C VAL A 45 -8.83 -23.23 69.37
N GLU A 46 -9.49 -23.87 68.40
CA GLU A 46 -8.93 -25.03 67.68
C GLU A 46 -7.89 -24.60 66.63
N GLU A 47 -8.09 -23.48 65.93
CA GLU A 47 -7.12 -22.94 64.97
C GLU A 47 -5.94 -22.25 65.65
N MET A 48 -6.16 -21.54 66.76
CA MET A 48 -5.05 -21.05 67.62
C MET A 48 -4.18 -22.19 68.17
N SER A 49 -4.73 -23.40 68.35
CA SER A 49 -3.94 -24.56 68.78
C SER A 49 -3.01 -25.11 67.69
N LYS A 50 -3.43 -25.06 66.41
CA LYS A 50 -2.59 -25.46 65.26
C LYS A 50 -1.42 -24.49 65.05
N ILE A 51 -1.64 -23.22 65.33
CA ILE A 51 -0.64 -22.15 65.29
C ILE A 51 0.43 -22.30 66.38
N LYS A 52 0.11 -22.94 67.51
CA LYS A 52 1.06 -23.20 68.61
C LYS A 52 2.20 -24.14 68.23
N HIS A 53 2.15 -24.78 67.06
CA HIS A 53 3.21 -25.63 66.52
C HIS A 53 4.27 -24.83 65.73
N LEU A 54 4.04 -23.55 65.43
CA LEU A 54 5.00 -22.63 64.81
C LEU A 54 5.95 -22.06 65.89
N LYS A 55 7.19 -21.73 65.51
CA LYS A 55 8.11 -21.02 66.40
C LYS A 55 7.57 -19.60 66.63
N MET A 56 6.98 -19.36 67.79
CA MET A 56 6.44 -18.07 68.22
C MET A 56 7.56 -17.22 68.80
N THR A 57 8.15 -16.34 67.98
CA THR A 57 9.09 -15.31 68.42
C THR A 57 8.92 -14.07 67.54
N GLY A 58 9.08 -12.88 68.12
CA GLY A 58 9.12 -11.62 67.37
C GLY A 58 7.75 -11.04 67.00
N GLU A 59 7.59 -10.53 65.77
CA GLU A 59 6.37 -9.84 65.35
C GLU A 59 5.15 -10.77 65.32
N THR A 60 5.33 -12.08 65.08
CA THR A 60 4.22 -13.05 65.13
C THR A 60 3.63 -13.22 66.53
N GLU A 61 4.43 -13.02 67.58
CA GLU A 61 3.94 -12.98 68.96
C GLU A 61 3.14 -11.68 69.18
N GLU A 62 3.62 -10.53 68.70
CA GLU A 62 2.89 -9.26 68.82
C GLU A 62 1.56 -9.24 68.02
N PHE A 63 1.52 -9.87 66.84
CA PHE A 63 0.26 -10.04 66.09
C PHE A 63 -0.67 -11.02 66.81
N PHE A 64 -0.13 -12.10 67.35
CA PHE A 64 -0.92 -13.09 68.10
C PHE A 64 -1.46 -12.54 69.42
N GLU A 65 -0.69 -11.72 70.14
CA GLU A 65 -1.14 -11.00 71.32
C GLU A 65 -2.20 -9.96 70.97
N ARG A 66 -2.02 -9.18 69.89
CA ARG A 66 -3.06 -8.26 69.41
C ARG A 66 -4.35 -8.97 69.05
N TRP A 67 -4.29 -10.05 68.27
CA TRP A 67 -5.48 -10.84 67.94
C TRP A 67 -6.12 -11.46 69.18
N ARG A 68 -5.31 -11.86 70.18
CA ARG A 68 -5.82 -12.36 71.46
C ARG A 68 -6.49 -11.25 72.28
N GLU A 69 -5.91 -10.06 72.34
CA GLU A 69 -6.49 -8.91 73.02
C GLU A 69 -7.79 -8.45 72.36
N GLU A 70 -7.82 -8.35 71.04
CA GLU A 70 -9.04 -8.04 70.27
C GLU A 70 -10.11 -9.11 70.48
N TRP A 71 -9.72 -10.38 70.52
CA TRP A 71 -10.64 -11.47 70.82
C TRP A 71 -11.16 -11.43 72.26
N ASP A 72 -10.27 -11.21 73.24
CA ASP A 72 -10.64 -11.10 74.65
C ASP A 72 -11.52 -9.87 74.90
N GLU A 73 -11.28 -8.75 74.21
CA GLU A 73 -12.14 -7.56 74.24
C GLU A 73 -13.53 -7.84 73.65
N ILE A 74 -13.61 -8.58 72.53
CA ILE A 74 -14.89 -9.02 71.97
C ILE A 74 -15.64 -9.94 72.94
N VAL A 75 -14.94 -10.87 73.58
CA VAL A 75 -15.56 -11.83 74.51
C VAL A 75 -15.95 -11.18 75.84
N THR A 76 -15.17 -10.24 76.35
CA THR A 76 -15.38 -9.62 77.67
C THR A 76 -16.20 -8.34 77.65
N ALA A 77 -16.19 -7.57 76.55
CA ALA A 77 -16.96 -6.33 76.44
C ALA A 77 -18.21 -6.49 75.57
N HIS A 78 -18.08 -7.09 74.38
CA HIS A 78 -19.19 -7.16 73.43
C HIS A 78 -20.22 -8.26 73.78
N LEU A 79 -19.77 -9.45 74.19
CA LEU A 79 -20.71 -10.54 74.54
C LEU A 79 -21.58 -10.27 75.78
N PRO A 80 -21.06 -9.71 76.90
CA PRO A 80 -21.90 -9.37 78.05
C PRO A 80 -22.85 -8.21 77.75
N LYS A 81 -22.42 -7.26 76.91
CA LYS A 81 -23.28 -6.16 76.48
C LYS A 81 -24.44 -6.64 75.61
N VAL A 82 -24.20 -7.61 74.73
CA VAL A 82 -25.26 -8.28 73.96
C VAL A 82 -26.21 -9.03 74.88
N GLU A 83 -25.72 -9.70 75.93
CA GLU A 83 -26.55 -10.34 76.96
C GLU A 83 -27.48 -9.35 77.67
N GLU A 84 -26.94 -8.21 78.14
CA GLU A 84 -27.73 -7.14 78.76
C GLU A 84 -28.81 -6.60 77.80
N LEU A 85 -28.45 -6.39 76.53
CA LEU A 85 -29.38 -5.91 75.51
C LEU A 85 -30.45 -6.95 75.13
N LEU A 86 -30.13 -8.24 75.17
CA LEU A 86 -31.12 -9.32 74.97
C LEU A 86 -32.14 -9.32 76.11
N TYR A 87 -31.71 -9.15 77.36
CA TYR A 87 -32.62 -8.98 78.50
C TYR A 87 -33.49 -7.72 78.38
N ASP A 88 -32.90 -6.59 77.95
CA ASP A 88 -33.65 -5.35 77.72
C ASP A 88 -34.67 -5.50 76.57
N ALA A 89 -34.34 -6.26 75.52
CA ALA A 89 -35.26 -6.56 74.43
C ALA A 89 -36.43 -7.42 74.92
N GLU A 90 -36.18 -8.41 75.78
CA GLU A 90 -37.18 -9.26 76.41
C GLU A 90 -38.13 -8.43 77.29
N GLU A 91 -37.61 -7.58 78.18
CA GLU A 91 -38.42 -6.70 79.02
C GLU A 91 -39.29 -5.73 78.22
N ASN A 92 -38.76 -5.20 77.11
CA ASN A 92 -39.51 -4.31 76.23
C ASN A 92 -40.57 -5.03 75.41
N ALA A 93 -40.34 -6.31 75.07
CA ALA A 93 -41.33 -7.18 74.46
C ALA A 93 -42.50 -7.46 75.43
N ASP A 94 -42.20 -7.66 76.71
CA ASP A 94 -43.18 -7.87 77.78
C ASP A 94 -44.03 -6.63 78.08
N LYS A 95 -43.42 -5.43 78.01
CA LYS A 95 -44.12 -4.14 78.19
C LYS A 95 -44.89 -3.70 76.92
N TYR A 96 -45.07 -4.57 75.93
CA TYR A 96 -45.75 -4.32 74.64
C TYR A 96 -45.14 -3.16 73.82
N ARG A 97 -43.86 -2.81 74.05
CA ARG A 97 -43.13 -1.76 73.31
C ARG A 97 -42.34 -2.34 72.14
N PHE A 98 -43.05 -2.97 71.21
CA PHE A 98 -42.47 -3.73 70.10
C PHE A 98 -41.49 -2.93 69.22
N LYS A 99 -41.74 -1.63 69.00
CA LYS A 99 -40.80 -0.79 68.22
C LYS A 99 -39.44 -0.62 68.91
N LYS A 100 -39.41 -0.53 70.25
CA LYS A 100 -38.15 -0.40 71.00
C LYS A 100 -37.43 -1.74 71.08
N ALA A 101 -38.16 -2.83 71.31
CA ALA A 101 -37.60 -4.18 71.28
C ALA A 101 -36.94 -4.48 69.92
N ASN A 102 -37.62 -4.19 68.80
CA ASN A 102 -37.03 -4.39 67.47
C ASN A 102 -35.80 -3.51 67.21
N GLN A 103 -35.75 -2.27 67.73
CA GLN A 103 -34.57 -1.42 67.62
C GLN A 103 -33.38 -2.00 68.39
N VAL A 104 -33.63 -2.58 69.58
CA VAL A 104 -32.60 -3.27 70.36
C VAL A 104 -32.14 -4.54 69.65
N LEU A 105 -33.06 -5.31 69.05
CA LEU A 105 -32.70 -6.50 68.26
C LEU A 105 -31.83 -6.19 67.04
N VAL A 106 -32.15 -5.12 66.30
CA VAL A 106 -31.30 -4.68 65.18
C VAL A 106 -29.92 -4.25 65.68
N HIS A 107 -29.86 -3.57 66.83
CA HIS A 107 -28.57 -3.19 67.40
C HIS A 107 -27.73 -4.40 67.84
N ILE A 108 -28.36 -5.47 68.34
CA ILE A 108 -27.70 -6.73 68.66
C ILE A 108 -27.20 -7.42 67.38
N ASP A 109 -28.01 -7.45 66.32
CA ASP A 109 -27.65 -8.00 65.01
C ASP A 109 -26.42 -7.28 64.42
N ASP A 110 -26.39 -5.94 64.49
CA ASP A 110 -25.24 -5.13 64.07
C ASP A 110 -23.97 -5.41 64.90
N LEU A 111 -24.10 -5.62 66.21
CA LEU A 111 -22.96 -5.94 67.08
C LEU A 111 -22.43 -7.36 66.83
N LEU A 112 -23.32 -8.33 66.60
CA LEU A 112 -22.93 -9.72 66.31
C LEU A 112 -22.29 -9.84 64.92
N THR A 113 -22.83 -9.15 63.91
CA THR A 113 -22.21 -9.09 62.57
C THR A 113 -20.84 -8.41 62.59
N ALA A 114 -20.69 -7.31 63.34
CA ALA A 114 -19.40 -6.65 63.51
C ALA A 114 -18.37 -7.59 64.14
N ALA A 115 -18.75 -8.30 65.21
CA ALA A 115 -17.90 -9.29 65.86
C ALA A 115 -17.51 -10.44 64.91
N GLU A 116 -18.47 -11.00 64.15
CA GLU A 116 -18.20 -12.05 63.17
C GLU A 116 -17.26 -11.58 62.06
N SER A 117 -17.42 -10.34 61.56
CA SER A 117 -16.55 -9.78 60.52
C SER A 117 -15.11 -9.59 60.99
N ASN A 118 -14.91 -9.18 62.25
CA ASN A 118 -13.59 -9.03 62.84
C ASN A 118 -12.93 -10.41 63.02
N ILE A 119 -13.70 -11.40 63.48
CA ILE A 119 -13.23 -12.79 63.59
C ILE A 119 -12.82 -13.34 62.23
N GLU A 120 -13.64 -13.17 61.19
CA GLU A 120 -13.28 -13.59 59.84
C GLU A 120 -12.04 -12.87 59.30
N GLY A 121 -11.85 -11.59 59.64
CA GLY A 121 -10.64 -10.83 59.32
C GLY A 121 -9.39 -11.47 59.92
N ILE A 122 -9.41 -11.73 61.22
CA ILE A 122 -8.32 -12.39 61.95
C ILE A 122 -8.02 -13.78 61.35
N LEU A 123 -9.05 -14.58 61.06
CA LEU A 123 -8.88 -15.91 60.46
C LEU A 123 -8.26 -15.87 59.06
N ARG A 124 -8.63 -14.88 58.24
CA ARG A 124 -8.03 -14.69 56.91
C ARG A 124 -6.55 -14.32 57.02
N GLU A 125 -6.21 -13.37 57.88
CA GLU A 125 -4.81 -12.96 58.10
C GLU A 125 -3.94 -14.13 58.60
N ILE A 126 -4.48 -14.94 59.52
CA ILE A 126 -3.84 -16.17 59.98
C ILE A 126 -3.62 -17.14 58.82
N SER A 127 -4.64 -17.38 58.00
CA SER A 127 -4.55 -18.31 56.87
C SER A 127 -3.56 -17.83 55.79
N ASP A 128 -3.48 -16.53 55.55
CA ASP A 128 -2.53 -15.92 54.63
C ASP A 128 -1.10 -16.08 55.15
N LEU A 129 -0.88 -15.97 56.45
CA LEU A 129 0.43 -16.20 57.07
C LEU A 129 0.88 -17.66 56.92
N VAL A 130 0.01 -18.62 57.24
CA VAL A 130 0.33 -20.06 57.11
C VAL A 130 0.60 -20.45 55.66
N THR A 131 -0.23 -19.99 54.71
CA THR A 131 -0.01 -20.28 53.28
C THR A 131 1.23 -19.58 52.71
N SER A 132 1.60 -18.42 53.24
CA SER A 132 2.84 -17.73 52.87
C SER A 132 4.08 -18.49 53.33
N GLU A 133 4.05 -19.09 54.52
CA GLU A 133 5.16 -19.88 55.04
C GLU A 133 5.38 -21.16 54.23
N GLU A 134 4.29 -21.88 53.91
CA GLU A 134 4.37 -23.12 53.12
C GLU A 134 4.95 -22.86 51.72
N LYS A 135 4.56 -21.75 51.10
CA LYS A 135 5.12 -21.33 49.80
C LYS A 135 6.58 -20.90 49.90
N SER A 136 6.94 -20.08 50.90
CA SER A 136 8.31 -19.61 51.07
C SER A 136 9.30 -20.75 51.36
N ARG A 137 8.88 -21.84 52.04
CA ARG A 137 9.71 -23.04 52.23
C ARG A 137 9.96 -23.80 50.93
N GLY A 138 9.00 -23.84 50.01
CA GLY A 138 9.20 -24.47 48.70
C GLY A 138 10.09 -23.62 47.78
N GLU A 139 9.89 -22.30 47.80
CA GLU A 139 10.62 -21.36 46.94
C GLU A 139 12.09 -21.23 47.35
N ILE A 140 12.43 -21.26 48.65
CA ILE A 140 13.84 -21.14 49.09
C ILE A 140 14.71 -22.30 48.58
N GLU A 141 14.18 -23.53 48.51
CA GLU A 141 14.94 -24.67 47.98
C GLU A 141 15.26 -24.46 46.49
N GLN A 142 14.29 -23.96 45.72
CA GLN A 142 14.47 -23.64 44.30
C GLN A 142 15.47 -22.50 44.09
N VAL A 143 15.35 -21.42 44.89
CA VAL A 143 16.27 -20.27 44.90
C VAL A 143 17.70 -20.72 45.19
N ARG A 144 17.91 -21.58 46.19
CA ARG A 144 19.23 -22.14 46.52
C ARG A 144 19.80 -23.01 45.39
N GLU A 145 18.98 -23.84 44.75
CA GLU A 145 19.42 -24.62 43.60
C GLU A 145 19.82 -23.73 42.41
N ARG A 146 19.02 -22.71 42.10
CA ARG A 146 19.32 -21.72 41.04
C ARG A 146 20.61 -20.97 41.36
N TYR A 147 20.76 -20.48 42.58
CA TYR A 147 21.99 -19.84 43.05
C TYR A 147 23.22 -20.75 42.89
N SER A 148 23.12 -22.03 43.28
CA SER A 148 24.24 -22.97 43.12
C SER A 148 24.60 -23.22 41.64
N LYS A 149 23.60 -23.29 40.75
CA LYS A 149 23.81 -23.44 39.31
C LYS A 149 24.43 -22.18 38.71
N ALA A 150 23.91 -21.01 39.02
CA ALA A 150 24.44 -19.72 38.58
C ALA A 150 25.91 -19.57 38.99
N ARG A 151 26.24 -19.86 40.26
CA ARG A 151 27.62 -19.82 40.76
C ARG A 151 28.55 -20.81 40.05
N LYS A 152 28.09 -22.04 39.77
CA LYS A 152 28.87 -23.03 39.02
C LYS A 152 29.12 -22.59 37.57
N ASN A 153 28.13 -22.02 36.92
CA ASN A 153 28.24 -21.52 35.54
C ASN A 153 29.21 -20.34 35.49
N LEU A 154 29.10 -19.40 36.44
CA LEU A 154 30.00 -18.26 36.54
C LEU A 154 31.46 -18.71 36.72
N LEU A 155 31.72 -19.67 37.62
CA LEU A 155 33.06 -20.25 37.80
C LEU A 155 33.58 -20.95 36.54
N ALA A 156 32.72 -21.67 35.81
CA ALA A 156 33.10 -22.37 34.57
C ALA A 156 33.51 -21.39 33.45
N TYR A 157 32.90 -20.21 33.41
CA TYR A 157 33.17 -19.17 32.41
C TYR A 157 34.00 -17.98 32.97
N SER A 158 34.70 -18.16 34.08
CA SER A 158 35.48 -17.11 34.75
C SER A 158 36.45 -16.37 33.81
N HIS A 159 37.08 -17.07 32.87
CA HIS A 159 38.01 -16.48 31.89
C HIS A 159 37.32 -15.60 30.83
N LEU A 160 36.02 -15.80 30.58
CA LEU A 160 35.25 -15.05 29.59
C LEU A 160 34.79 -13.71 30.15
N TYR A 161 34.42 -13.69 31.43
CA TYR A 161 33.89 -12.51 32.12
C TYR A 161 34.97 -11.48 32.51
N GLY A 162 36.21 -11.90 32.74
CA GLY A 162 37.32 -10.96 32.96
C GLY A 162 37.05 -9.98 34.12
N GLU A 163 36.81 -8.71 33.80
CA GLU A 163 36.52 -7.64 34.76
C GLU A 163 35.07 -7.66 35.29
N LEU A 164 34.12 -8.19 34.50
CA LEU A 164 32.72 -8.38 34.89
C LEU A 164 32.52 -9.53 35.88
N TYR A 165 33.54 -10.36 36.07
CA TYR A 165 33.52 -11.40 37.09
C TYR A 165 33.36 -10.80 38.49
N ASN A 166 34.01 -9.66 38.76
CA ASN A 166 33.99 -9.05 40.09
C ASN A 166 32.62 -8.46 40.45
N SER A 167 31.93 -7.81 39.49
CA SER A 167 30.58 -7.25 39.72
C SER A 167 29.54 -8.37 39.89
N LEU A 168 29.60 -9.40 39.05
CA LEU A 168 28.71 -10.56 39.18
C LEU A 168 28.99 -11.37 40.46
N GLU A 169 30.23 -11.42 40.92
CA GLU A 169 30.58 -12.06 42.20
C GLU A 169 30.05 -11.24 43.39
N THR A 170 30.12 -9.90 43.35
CA THR A 170 29.50 -9.06 44.39
C THR A 170 27.99 -9.22 44.41
N ASP A 171 27.33 -9.31 43.25
CA ASP A 171 25.87 -9.52 43.19
C ASP A 171 25.47 -10.91 43.72
N LEU A 172 26.26 -11.95 43.44
CA LEU A 172 26.04 -13.28 44.02
C LEU A 172 26.28 -13.30 45.53
N ASP A 173 27.25 -12.53 46.05
CA ASP A 173 27.49 -12.41 47.48
C ASP A 173 26.36 -11.64 48.17
N GLU A 174 25.81 -10.59 47.54
CA GLU A 174 24.60 -9.89 48.02
C GLU A 174 23.38 -10.80 48.09
N ILE A 175 23.19 -11.66 47.09
CA ILE A 175 22.08 -12.63 47.10
C ILE A 175 22.28 -13.66 48.22
N TRP A 176 23.52 -14.08 48.45
CA TRP A 176 23.83 -14.96 49.56
C TRP A 176 23.60 -14.29 50.92
N SER A 177 23.90 -13.00 51.07
CA SER A 177 23.51 -12.26 52.28
C SER A 177 22.00 -12.14 52.41
N GLY A 178 21.27 -11.91 51.32
CA GLY A 178 19.80 -11.87 51.35
C GLY A 178 19.17 -13.21 51.75
N ILE A 179 19.75 -14.35 51.32
CA ILE A 179 19.32 -15.68 51.76
C ILE A 179 19.60 -15.90 53.26
N LYS A 180 20.71 -15.37 53.79
CA LYS A 180 20.99 -15.41 55.23
C LYS A 180 20.05 -14.51 56.04
N GLU A 181 19.78 -13.30 55.56
CA GLU A 181 18.79 -12.40 56.17
C GLU A 181 17.41 -13.06 56.19
N PHE A 182 17.04 -13.78 55.13
CA PHE A 182 15.83 -14.61 55.14
C PHE A 182 15.86 -15.67 56.25
N GLU A 183 16.96 -16.41 56.40
CA GLU A 183 17.11 -17.40 57.47
C GLU A 183 16.99 -16.76 58.86
N GLU A 184 17.66 -15.63 59.08
CA GLU A 184 17.59 -14.87 60.35
C GLU A 184 16.17 -14.34 60.63
N GLU A 185 15.48 -13.81 59.63
CA GLU A 185 14.09 -13.31 59.78
C GLU A 185 13.09 -14.47 59.97
N THR A 186 13.32 -15.64 59.35
CA THR A 186 12.49 -16.83 59.61
C THR A 186 12.75 -17.45 60.98
N GLU A 187 14.00 -17.41 61.47
CA GLU A 187 14.33 -17.81 62.84
C GLU A 187 13.81 -16.81 63.87
N GLY A 188 13.79 -15.52 63.52
CA GLY A 188 13.19 -14.42 64.28
C GLY A 188 11.67 -14.38 64.25
N GLY A 189 11.03 -15.24 63.43
CA GLY A 189 9.57 -15.38 63.33
C GLY A 189 8.86 -14.28 62.53
N ASN A 190 9.60 -13.51 61.71
CA ASN A 190 9.08 -12.41 60.88
C ASN A 190 8.81 -12.87 59.43
N TYR A 191 7.82 -13.73 59.24
CA TYR A 191 7.56 -14.38 57.94
C TYR A 191 7.20 -13.42 56.80
N ILE A 192 6.57 -12.28 57.08
CA ILE A 192 6.17 -11.29 56.05
C ILE A 192 7.40 -10.56 55.49
N LYS A 193 8.34 -10.17 56.36
CA LYS A 193 9.60 -9.53 55.94
C LYS A 193 10.47 -10.53 55.19
N ALA A 194 10.59 -11.74 55.72
CA ALA A 194 11.29 -12.83 55.06
C ALA A 194 10.76 -13.06 53.64
N ARG A 195 9.43 -13.11 53.44
CA ARG A 195 8.86 -13.27 52.10
C ARG A 195 9.21 -12.14 51.13
N LYS A 196 9.24 -10.89 51.59
CA LYS A 196 9.65 -9.76 50.74
C LYS A 196 11.10 -9.89 50.29
N VAL A 197 11.99 -10.22 51.23
CA VAL A 197 13.41 -10.47 50.93
C VAL A 197 13.54 -11.60 49.91
N LEU A 198 12.82 -12.71 50.09
CA LEU A 198 12.85 -13.84 49.15
C LEU A 198 12.43 -13.43 47.73
N LEU A 199 11.33 -12.68 47.57
CA LEU A 199 10.87 -12.22 46.26
C LEU A 199 11.86 -11.25 45.60
N GLU A 200 12.51 -10.39 46.38
CA GLU A 200 13.57 -9.52 45.88
C GLU A 200 14.78 -10.32 45.40
N GLN A 201 15.18 -11.36 46.16
CA GLN A 201 16.28 -12.24 45.77
C GLN A 201 15.95 -13.11 44.55
N ASP A 202 14.73 -13.62 44.42
CA ASP A 202 14.30 -14.38 43.25
C ASP A 202 14.36 -13.52 41.98
N ARG A 203 13.88 -12.26 42.05
CA ARG A 203 13.99 -11.31 40.94
C ARG A 203 15.44 -11.02 40.55
N ARG A 204 16.33 -10.83 41.54
CA ARG A 204 17.76 -10.59 41.30
C ARG A 204 18.44 -11.82 40.69
N LEU A 205 18.08 -13.03 41.13
CA LEU A 205 18.58 -14.28 40.55
C LEU A 205 18.15 -14.46 39.10
N ASP A 206 16.90 -14.15 38.77
CA ASP A 206 16.43 -14.22 37.39
C ASP A 206 17.18 -13.23 36.49
N GLN A 207 17.43 -11.99 36.96
CA GLN A 207 18.23 -10.99 36.25
C GLN A 207 19.69 -11.45 36.06
N LEU A 208 20.32 -11.99 37.10
CA LEU A 208 21.66 -12.56 36.98
C LEU A 208 21.71 -13.75 36.03
N GLN A 209 20.68 -14.59 36.01
CA GLN A 209 20.64 -15.73 35.10
C GLN A 209 20.57 -15.26 33.63
N THR A 210 19.76 -14.24 33.34
CA THR A 210 19.75 -13.61 32.00
C THR A 210 21.12 -13.03 31.63
N TYR A 211 21.79 -12.36 32.57
CA TYR A 211 23.13 -11.83 32.32
C TYR A 211 24.17 -12.94 32.10
N ILE A 212 24.10 -14.05 32.84
CA ILE A 212 25.02 -15.19 32.67
C ILE A 212 24.83 -15.89 31.30
N ASP A 213 23.63 -15.87 30.73
CA ASP A 213 23.37 -16.50 29.43
C ASP A 213 23.75 -15.58 28.25
N ASP A 214 23.47 -14.28 28.34
CA ASP A 214 23.63 -13.34 27.23
C ASP A 214 25.02 -12.68 27.15
N VAL A 215 25.64 -12.37 28.28
CA VAL A 215 26.95 -11.69 28.34
C VAL A 215 28.06 -12.49 27.63
N PRO A 216 28.15 -13.83 27.75
CA PRO A 216 29.10 -14.63 26.98
C PRO A 216 29.02 -14.41 25.47
N LYS A 217 27.79 -14.32 24.95
CA LYS A 217 27.53 -14.16 23.53
C LYS A 217 27.94 -12.77 23.07
N LEU A 218 27.50 -11.74 23.80
CA LEU A 218 27.84 -10.35 23.49
C LEU A 218 29.34 -10.07 23.57
N LEU A 219 30.04 -10.66 24.56
CA LEU A 219 31.49 -10.54 24.67
C LEU A 219 32.23 -11.27 23.53
N ALA A 220 31.74 -12.43 23.11
CA ALA A 220 32.31 -13.13 21.95
C ALA A 220 32.15 -12.29 20.68
N ASP A 221 30.99 -11.65 20.51
CA ASP A 221 30.72 -10.80 19.36
C ASP A 221 31.62 -9.56 19.36
N CYS A 222 31.71 -8.84 20.49
CA CYS A 222 32.56 -7.65 20.60
C CYS A 222 34.05 -7.96 20.40
N LYS A 223 34.56 -9.07 20.95
CA LYS A 223 35.99 -9.41 20.91
C LYS A 223 36.44 -10.11 19.62
N GLN A 224 35.54 -10.83 18.95
CA GLN A 224 35.91 -11.63 17.78
C GLN A 224 35.14 -11.23 16.52
N THR A 225 33.82 -11.15 16.53
CA THR A 225 33.05 -10.99 15.27
C THR A 225 33.22 -9.59 14.70
N VAL A 226 33.03 -8.55 15.52
CA VAL A 226 33.13 -7.16 15.07
C VAL A 226 34.55 -6.78 14.59
N PRO A 227 35.65 -7.04 15.33
CA PRO A 227 36.98 -6.72 14.84
C PRO A 227 37.35 -7.52 13.59
N ASN A 228 36.89 -8.77 13.46
CA ASN A 228 37.11 -9.57 12.26
C ASN A 228 36.32 -9.00 11.06
N GLN A 229 35.08 -8.54 11.24
CA GLN A 229 34.32 -7.88 10.18
C GLN A 229 34.97 -6.55 9.76
N ILE A 230 35.43 -5.74 10.72
CA ILE A 230 36.18 -4.50 10.44
C ILE A 230 37.48 -4.81 9.68
N ALA A 231 38.20 -5.87 10.05
CA ALA A 231 39.39 -6.29 9.33
C ALA A 231 39.06 -6.72 7.89
N LYS A 232 38.01 -7.53 7.69
CA LYS A 232 37.53 -7.92 6.36
C LYS A 232 37.13 -6.72 5.51
N LEU A 233 36.45 -5.72 6.08
CA LEU A 233 36.11 -4.49 5.37
C LEU A 233 37.37 -3.70 4.96
N LYS A 234 38.38 -3.62 5.84
CA LYS A 234 39.67 -2.97 5.52
C LYS A 234 40.44 -3.71 4.43
N ASP A 235 40.46 -5.04 4.48
CA ASP A 235 41.12 -5.85 3.46
C ASP A 235 40.36 -5.79 2.13
N GLY A 236 39.03 -5.87 2.15
CA GLY A 236 38.18 -5.67 0.98
C GLY A 236 38.36 -4.28 0.36
N TYR A 237 38.44 -3.23 1.17
CA TYR A 237 38.75 -1.88 0.69
C TYR A 237 40.11 -1.82 -0.02
N ARG A 238 41.15 -2.44 0.55
CA ARG A 238 42.48 -2.50 -0.07
C ARG A 238 42.45 -3.23 -1.41
N GLU A 239 41.84 -4.41 -1.47
CA GLU A 239 41.70 -5.16 -2.73
C GLU A 239 40.96 -4.36 -3.81
N MET A 240 39.95 -3.58 -3.42
CA MET A 240 39.20 -2.72 -4.34
C MET A 240 40.02 -1.52 -4.80
N THR A 241 40.80 -0.88 -3.92
CA THR A 241 41.72 0.18 -4.33
C THR A 241 42.83 -0.33 -5.26
N GLU A 242 43.33 -1.55 -5.06
CA GLU A 242 44.31 -2.19 -5.95
C GLU A 242 43.72 -2.50 -7.33
N LYS A 243 42.44 -2.83 -7.40
CA LYS A 243 41.70 -2.99 -8.65
C LYS A 243 41.36 -1.65 -9.33
N GLY A 244 41.77 -0.51 -8.77
CA GLY A 244 41.57 0.82 -9.35
C GLY A 244 40.23 1.48 -9.00
N TYR A 245 39.46 0.92 -8.06
CA TYR A 245 38.20 1.53 -7.61
C TYR A 245 38.50 2.65 -6.62
N LYS A 246 38.20 3.90 -7.01
CA LYS A 246 38.35 5.05 -6.13
C LYS A 246 37.06 5.29 -5.34
N LEU A 247 36.95 4.64 -4.18
CA LEU A 247 35.79 4.66 -3.27
C LEU A 247 35.70 5.93 -2.38
N GLU A 248 36.37 7.03 -2.77
CA GLU A 248 36.47 8.27 -1.94
C GLU A 248 35.11 8.91 -1.63
N HIS A 249 34.07 8.64 -2.44
CA HIS A 249 32.72 9.13 -2.18
C HIS A 249 32.08 8.49 -0.93
N ILE A 250 32.46 7.26 -0.59
CA ILE A 250 31.81 6.46 0.45
C ILE A 250 32.35 6.82 1.86
N GLN A 251 33.43 7.61 1.97
CA GLN A 251 34.03 8.00 3.26
C GLN A 251 34.20 6.80 4.23
N ILE A 252 34.58 5.63 3.68
CA ILE A 252 34.72 4.37 4.41
C ILE A 252 35.60 4.53 5.65
N GLU A 253 36.63 5.37 5.58
CA GLU A 253 37.49 5.68 6.73
C GLU A 253 36.73 6.34 7.89
N LYS A 254 35.81 7.28 7.61
CA LYS A 254 35.00 7.91 8.66
C LYS A 254 33.99 6.94 9.24
N GLU A 255 33.39 6.10 8.41
CA GLU A 255 32.43 5.11 8.90
C GLU A 255 33.12 4.03 9.72
N LEU A 256 34.32 3.59 9.32
CA LEU A 256 35.17 2.73 10.15
C LEU A 256 35.55 3.40 11.47
N GLU A 257 35.83 4.70 11.48
CA GLU A 257 36.02 5.45 12.74
C GLU A 257 34.75 5.44 13.59
N THR A 258 33.56 5.68 13.01
CA THR A 258 32.29 5.59 13.74
C THR A 258 32.04 4.20 14.30
N LEU A 259 32.32 3.14 13.53
CA LEU A 259 32.22 1.75 13.95
C LEU A 259 33.17 1.47 15.12
N THR A 260 34.44 1.89 15.04
CA THR A 260 35.37 1.70 16.17
C THR A 260 34.95 2.48 17.41
N ASN A 261 34.29 3.63 17.25
CA ASN A 261 33.73 4.39 18.38
C ASN A 261 32.47 3.71 18.94
N GLN A 262 31.61 3.13 18.10
CA GLN A 262 30.45 2.35 18.53
C GLN A 262 30.87 1.06 19.25
N VAL A 263 31.93 0.39 18.79
CA VAL A 263 32.53 -0.77 19.48
C VAL A 263 33.04 -0.35 20.85
N LYS A 264 33.79 0.75 20.94
CA LYS A 264 34.25 1.27 22.25
C LYS A 264 33.09 1.66 23.17
N ARG A 265 31.98 2.18 22.62
CA ARG A 265 30.77 2.47 23.40
C ARG A 265 30.08 1.19 23.86
N ALA A 266 30.00 0.16 23.02
CA ALA A 266 29.45 -1.14 23.39
C ALA A 266 30.31 -1.80 24.46
N GLU A 267 31.64 -1.76 24.32
CA GLU A 267 32.58 -2.25 25.34
C GLU A 267 32.39 -1.48 26.65
N HIS A 268 32.26 -0.15 26.61
CA HIS A 268 32.06 0.67 27.81
C HIS A 268 30.69 0.44 28.47
N ALA A 269 29.60 0.35 27.70
CA ALA A 269 28.26 0.05 28.22
C ALA A 269 28.21 -1.34 28.87
N LEU A 270 28.85 -2.33 28.24
CA LEU A 270 28.97 -3.68 28.80
C LEU A 270 29.84 -3.71 30.06
N LEU A 271 30.91 -2.91 30.14
CA LEU A 271 31.87 -2.94 31.24
C LEU A 271 31.48 -2.08 32.44
N GLU A 272 30.79 -0.95 32.25
CA GLU A 272 30.47 -0.01 33.32
C GLU A 272 29.03 -0.12 33.86
N GLU A 273 28.03 -0.36 32.99
CA GLU A 273 26.61 -0.33 33.37
C GLU A 273 25.93 -1.70 33.33
N LEU A 274 26.57 -2.72 32.75
CA LEU A 274 26.07 -4.10 32.65
C LEU A 274 24.71 -4.23 31.93
N ASP A 275 24.37 -3.26 31.07
CA ASP A 275 23.12 -3.24 30.33
C ASP A 275 23.22 -4.04 29.02
N VAL A 276 22.77 -5.30 29.09
CA VAL A 276 22.69 -6.25 27.97
C VAL A 276 21.80 -5.72 26.82
N ASP A 277 20.72 -5.00 27.16
CA ASP A 277 19.76 -4.50 26.19
C ASP A 277 20.38 -3.43 25.28
N GLU A 278 21.05 -2.44 25.84
CA GLU A 278 21.69 -1.37 25.07
C GLU A 278 22.86 -1.89 24.23
N ALA A 279 23.66 -2.80 24.79
CA ALA A 279 24.77 -3.42 24.07
C ALA A 279 24.29 -4.25 22.87
N SER A 280 23.18 -4.99 23.02
CA SER A 280 22.58 -5.77 21.93
C SER A 280 22.08 -4.88 20.79
N ALA A 281 21.47 -3.73 21.12
CA ALA A 281 21.01 -2.75 20.14
C ALA A 281 22.20 -2.11 19.39
N ILE A 282 23.28 -1.78 20.09
CA ILE A 282 24.49 -1.23 19.45
C ILE A 282 25.12 -2.24 18.50
N LEU A 283 25.18 -3.53 18.87
CA LEU A 283 25.70 -4.58 17.98
C LEU A 283 24.84 -4.74 16.72
N GLN A 284 23.51 -4.65 16.83
CA GLN A 284 22.63 -4.68 15.66
C GLN A 284 22.89 -3.49 14.73
N LEU A 285 23.06 -2.27 15.28
CA LEU A 285 23.40 -1.10 14.47
C LEU A 285 24.77 -1.25 13.78
N ILE A 286 25.74 -1.86 14.44
CA ILE A 286 27.05 -2.19 13.84
C ILE A 286 26.88 -3.18 12.69
N ASP A 287 26.09 -4.24 12.86
CA ASP A 287 25.85 -5.21 11.79
C ASP A 287 25.10 -4.58 10.60
N GLU A 288 24.09 -3.75 10.85
CA GLU A 288 23.34 -3.04 9.79
C GLU A 288 24.25 -2.09 8.99
N THR A 289 25.10 -1.33 9.67
CA THR A 289 26.06 -0.43 9.01
C THR A 289 27.11 -1.20 8.22
N ILE A 290 27.59 -2.33 8.74
CA ILE A 290 28.51 -3.22 8.01
C ILE A 290 27.83 -3.81 6.76
N GLN A 291 26.57 -4.23 6.86
CA GLN A 291 25.82 -4.75 5.71
C GLN A 291 25.61 -3.67 4.63
N SER A 292 25.23 -2.44 5.01
CA SER A 292 25.10 -1.35 4.04
C SER A 292 26.42 -1.03 3.33
N MET A 293 27.55 -1.21 4.02
CA MET A 293 28.87 -1.04 3.41
C MET A 293 29.20 -2.13 2.40
N TYR A 294 28.84 -3.38 2.70
CA TYR A 294 28.98 -4.44 1.72
C TYR A 294 28.08 -4.20 0.49
N GLU A 295 26.83 -3.79 0.68
CA GLU A 295 25.92 -3.47 -0.43
C GLU A 295 26.46 -2.36 -1.33
N GLN A 296 27.06 -1.30 -0.76
CA GLN A 296 27.69 -0.23 -1.53
C GLN A 296 28.91 -0.73 -2.31
N LEU A 297 29.76 -1.57 -1.70
CA LEU A 297 30.91 -2.17 -2.37
C LEU A 297 30.47 -3.11 -3.50
N GLU A 298 29.45 -3.93 -3.26
CA GLU A 298 28.87 -4.82 -4.27
C GLU A 298 28.28 -4.02 -5.44
N GLY A 299 27.54 -2.94 -5.15
CA GLY A 299 27.02 -2.03 -6.17
C GLY A 299 28.11 -1.43 -7.05
N GLU A 300 29.27 -1.05 -6.49
CA GLU A 300 30.41 -0.56 -7.27
C GLU A 300 31.07 -1.67 -8.11
N VAL A 301 31.12 -2.92 -7.62
CA VAL A 301 31.66 -4.06 -8.37
C VAL A 301 30.75 -4.42 -9.55
N GLU A 302 29.44 -4.54 -9.31
CA GLU A 302 28.44 -4.73 -10.36
C GLU A 302 28.51 -3.58 -11.37
N ALA A 303 28.76 -2.37 -10.86
CA ALA A 303 28.87 -1.23 -11.71
C ALA A 303 30.08 -1.34 -12.65
N GLY A 304 31.25 -1.67 -12.11
CA GLY A 304 32.45 -1.91 -12.90
C GLY A 304 32.27 -3.01 -13.95
N GLN A 305 31.62 -4.12 -13.60
CA GLN A 305 31.40 -5.23 -14.54
C GLN A 305 30.50 -4.83 -15.71
N SER A 306 29.39 -4.14 -15.43
CA SER A 306 28.44 -3.75 -16.47
C SER A 306 29.00 -2.65 -17.38
N VAL A 307 29.80 -1.72 -16.85
CA VAL A 307 30.55 -0.75 -17.67
C VAL A 307 31.50 -1.49 -18.62
N LEU A 308 32.27 -2.46 -18.12
CA LEU A 308 33.22 -3.22 -18.96
C LEU A 308 32.54 -4.02 -20.07
N SER A 309 31.31 -4.51 -19.86
CA SER A 309 30.54 -5.19 -20.91
C SER A 309 29.84 -4.22 -21.86
N LYS A 310 29.28 -3.11 -21.37
CA LYS A 310 28.51 -2.15 -22.20
C LYS A 310 29.40 -1.27 -23.08
N MET A 311 30.61 -0.93 -22.62
CA MET A 311 31.55 -0.09 -23.40
C MET A 311 31.87 -0.66 -24.79
N PRO A 312 32.29 -1.93 -24.96
CA PRO A 312 32.54 -2.48 -26.30
C PRO A 312 31.27 -2.57 -27.15
N GLU A 313 30.10 -2.83 -26.55
CA GLU A 313 28.84 -2.87 -27.28
C GLU A 313 28.44 -1.49 -27.84
N LEU A 314 28.60 -0.44 -27.03
CA LEU A 314 28.33 0.93 -27.45
C LEU A 314 29.29 1.41 -28.55
N ILE A 315 30.57 1.02 -28.49
CA ILE A 315 31.54 1.34 -29.55
C ILE A 315 31.11 0.68 -30.86
N ILE A 316 30.76 -0.61 -30.85
CA ILE A 316 30.32 -1.33 -32.05
C ILE A 316 28.99 -0.74 -32.58
N ALA A 317 28.08 -0.35 -31.69
CA ALA A 317 26.81 0.28 -32.07
C ALA A 317 27.02 1.67 -32.68
N TYR A 318 27.97 2.45 -32.15
CA TYR A 318 28.34 3.76 -32.68
C TYR A 318 29.00 3.67 -34.05
N GLU A 319 29.94 2.74 -34.24
CA GLU A 319 30.56 2.49 -35.55
C GLU A 319 29.51 2.11 -36.61
N LYS A 320 28.55 1.23 -36.26
CA LYS A 320 27.44 0.88 -37.16
C LYS A 320 26.58 2.09 -37.51
N LEU A 321 26.24 2.93 -36.53
CA LEU A 321 25.45 4.13 -36.76
C LEU A 321 26.18 5.15 -37.65
N GLU A 322 27.49 5.28 -37.53
CA GLU A 322 28.28 6.12 -38.43
C GLU A 322 28.28 5.60 -39.87
N GLU A 323 28.45 4.29 -40.08
CA GLU A 323 28.33 3.69 -41.42
C GLU A 323 26.92 3.93 -42.02
N GLU A 324 25.88 3.79 -41.20
CA GLU A 324 24.51 4.00 -41.63
C GLU A 324 24.21 5.45 -41.97
N LYS A 325 24.79 6.39 -41.21
CA LYS A 325 24.75 7.82 -41.50
C LYS A 325 25.34 8.10 -42.88
N ASP A 326 26.54 7.61 -43.17
CA ASP A 326 27.22 7.87 -44.45
C ASP A 326 26.46 7.25 -45.64
N ARG A 327 25.84 6.08 -45.45
CA ARG A 327 24.91 5.51 -46.45
C ARG A 327 23.71 6.42 -46.68
N THR A 328 23.05 6.89 -45.63
CA THR A 328 21.91 7.80 -45.79
C THR A 328 22.31 9.13 -46.42
N LYS A 329 23.53 9.65 -46.15
CA LYS A 329 24.02 10.86 -46.82
C LYS A 329 24.09 10.67 -48.33
N THR A 330 24.72 9.58 -48.78
CA THR A 330 24.83 9.28 -50.21
C THR A 330 23.46 9.04 -50.86
N GLU A 331 22.55 8.33 -50.18
CA GLU A 331 21.17 8.17 -50.64
C GLU A 331 20.45 9.52 -50.76
N THR A 332 20.62 10.42 -49.78
CA THR A 332 19.96 11.73 -49.81
C THR A 332 20.52 12.65 -50.88
N GLU A 333 21.80 12.54 -51.22
CA GLU A 333 22.38 13.27 -52.35
C GLU A 333 21.76 12.81 -53.68
N LEU A 334 21.57 11.49 -53.87
CA LEU A 334 20.87 10.95 -55.03
C LEU A 334 19.39 11.39 -55.07
N VAL A 335 18.72 11.44 -53.91
CA VAL A 335 17.33 11.91 -53.80
C VAL A 335 17.26 13.42 -54.07
N LYS A 336 18.22 14.23 -53.64
CA LYS A 336 18.26 15.69 -53.94
C LYS A 336 18.31 16.00 -55.44
N GLU A 337 18.90 15.12 -56.25
CA GLU A 337 18.91 15.28 -57.71
C GLU A 337 17.53 15.06 -58.35
N SER A 338 16.65 14.31 -57.68
CA SER A 338 15.34 13.91 -58.19
C SER A 338 14.16 14.60 -57.51
N TYR A 339 14.30 14.99 -56.24
CA TYR A 339 13.25 15.58 -55.39
C TYR A 339 13.78 16.84 -54.70
N GLN A 340 12.92 17.84 -54.51
CA GLN A 340 13.25 18.94 -53.60
C GLN A 340 12.93 18.44 -52.18
N LEU A 341 13.97 18.18 -51.39
CA LEU A 341 13.74 17.95 -49.97
C LEU A 341 13.23 19.26 -49.35
N THR A 342 12.19 19.13 -48.54
CA THR A 342 11.67 20.26 -47.77
C THR A 342 12.71 20.71 -46.74
N ALA A 343 12.68 22.00 -46.36
CA ALA A 343 13.59 22.54 -45.35
C ALA A 343 13.49 21.81 -43.99
N GLY A 344 12.35 21.18 -43.71
CA GLY A 344 12.14 20.35 -42.51
C GLY A 344 12.92 19.04 -42.53
N GLU A 345 13.01 18.36 -43.67
CA GLU A 345 13.74 17.08 -43.79
C GLU A 345 15.25 17.26 -43.73
N ILE A 346 15.76 18.35 -44.33
CA ILE A 346 17.18 18.72 -44.24
C ILE A 346 17.53 19.13 -42.80
N GLY A 347 16.65 19.90 -42.14
CA GLY A 347 16.84 20.30 -40.75
C GLY A 347 16.91 19.10 -39.80
N ARG A 348 16.08 18.09 -40.05
CA ARG A 348 16.10 16.84 -39.31
C ARG A 348 17.40 16.05 -39.53
N GLN A 349 17.90 15.92 -40.76
CA GLN A 349 19.23 15.30 -41.02
C GLN A 349 20.36 15.99 -40.24
N HIS A 350 20.39 17.32 -40.25
CA HIS A 350 21.38 18.07 -39.48
C HIS A 350 21.19 17.94 -37.96
N ALA A 351 19.96 17.68 -37.49
CA ALA A 351 19.73 17.37 -36.09
C ALA A 351 20.34 16.01 -35.71
N PHE A 352 20.20 14.97 -36.54
CA PHE A 352 20.89 13.68 -36.33
C PHE A 352 22.39 13.81 -36.34
N GLU A 353 22.94 14.56 -37.29
CA GLU A 353 24.38 14.78 -37.34
C GLU A 353 24.88 15.42 -36.05
N LYS A 354 24.17 16.43 -35.54
CA LYS A 354 24.51 17.07 -34.26
C LYS A 354 24.35 16.13 -33.08
N GLN A 355 23.29 15.31 -33.05
CA GLN A 355 23.08 14.31 -32.01
C GLN A 355 24.19 13.25 -32.02
N MET A 356 24.58 12.76 -33.20
CA MET A 356 25.71 11.84 -33.37
C MET A 356 27.02 12.48 -32.92
N GLU A 357 27.29 13.73 -33.27
CA GLU A 357 28.48 14.47 -32.80
C GLU A 357 28.45 14.72 -31.27
N THR A 358 27.27 14.92 -30.67
CA THR A 358 27.17 15.00 -29.21
C THR A 358 27.43 13.65 -28.56
N ILE A 359 26.87 12.57 -29.10
CA ILE A 359 27.05 11.22 -28.55
C ILE A 359 28.51 10.77 -28.71
N GLY A 360 29.15 11.03 -29.85
CA GLY A 360 30.57 10.75 -30.06
C GLY A 360 31.45 11.48 -29.03
N ARG A 361 31.19 12.76 -28.76
CA ARG A 361 31.91 13.51 -27.71
C ARG A 361 31.64 12.96 -26.31
N LEU A 362 30.41 12.54 -26.01
CA LEU A 362 30.08 11.95 -24.71
C LEU A 362 30.75 10.58 -24.53
N LEU A 363 30.84 9.77 -25.59
CA LEU A 363 31.56 8.50 -25.60
C LEU A 363 33.07 8.70 -25.40
N GLU A 364 33.67 9.68 -26.08
CA GLU A 364 35.07 10.05 -25.87
C GLU A 364 35.31 10.52 -24.43
N GLN A 365 34.44 11.36 -23.88
CA GLN A 365 34.52 11.80 -22.49
C GLN A 365 34.35 10.64 -21.50
N ALA A 366 33.41 9.72 -21.76
CA ALA A 366 33.22 8.54 -20.95
C ALA A 366 34.43 7.60 -20.99
N ARG A 367 35.09 7.50 -22.16
CA ARG A 367 36.33 6.75 -22.33
C ARG A 367 37.51 7.40 -21.61
N GLU A 368 37.69 8.72 -21.75
CA GLU A 368 38.72 9.47 -21.02
C GLU A 368 38.52 9.37 -19.51
N LYS A 369 37.26 9.39 -19.04
CA LYS A 369 36.89 9.16 -17.64
C LYS A 369 37.16 7.72 -17.19
N LEU A 370 37.01 6.74 -18.07
CA LEU A 370 37.29 5.33 -17.79
C LEU A 370 38.81 5.06 -17.72
N ASP A 371 39.57 5.69 -18.62
CA ASP A 371 41.04 5.61 -18.65
C ASP A 371 41.66 6.44 -17.50
N GLY A 372 40.94 7.44 -16.99
CA GLY A 372 41.29 8.13 -15.75
C GLY A 372 40.97 7.28 -14.52
N GLU A 373 41.98 6.91 -13.73
CA GLU A 373 41.88 6.10 -12.50
C GLU A 373 41.06 6.73 -11.33
N HIS A 374 40.18 7.70 -11.59
CA HIS A 374 39.63 8.60 -10.57
C HIS A 374 38.09 8.75 -10.57
N VAL A 375 37.34 7.97 -11.34
CA VAL A 375 35.86 8.09 -11.41
C VAL A 375 35.17 6.90 -10.76
N ALA A 376 34.09 7.16 -10.00
CA ALA A 376 33.23 6.13 -9.43
C ALA A 376 32.42 5.43 -10.53
N TYR A 377 32.36 4.11 -10.51
CA TYR A 377 31.73 3.33 -11.58
C TYR A 377 30.21 3.45 -11.54
N SER A 378 29.62 3.65 -10.36
CA SER A 378 28.19 3.91 -10.18
C SER A 378 27.70 5.12 -11.00
N LEU A 379 28.38 6.26 -10.90
CA LEU A 379 28.04 7.46 -11.68
C LEU A 379 28.25 7.22 -13.18
N LEU A 380 29.29 6.47 -13.53
CA LEU A 380 29.62 6.18 -14.92
C LEU A 380 28.55 5.30 -15.58
N ILE A 381 27.87 4.43 -14.84
CA ILE A 381 26.71 3.68 -15.36
C ILE A 381 25.58 4.60 -15.76
N GLU A 382 25.23 5.57 -14.92
CA GLU A 382 24.14 6.49 -15.24
C GLU A 382 24.46 7.26 -16.53
N GLU A 383 25.73 7.66 -16.72
CA GLU A 383 26.21 8.28 -17.96
C GLU A 383 26.13 7.32 -19.16
N VAL A 384 26.56 6.07 -19.00
CA VAL A 384 26.55 5.04 -20.05
C VAL A 384 25.11 4.67 -20.46
N GLU A 385 24.19 4.54 -19.50
CA GLU A 385 22.78 4.27 -19.77
C GLU A 385 22.07 5.45 -20.43
N ALA A 386 22.45 6.68 -20.07
CA ALA A 386 21.97 7.86 -20.77
C ALA A 386 22.45 7.88 -22.23
N ILE A 387 23.70 7.50 -22.49
CA ILE A 387 24.24 7.37 -23.84
C ILE A 387 23.52 6.26 -24.61
N GLU A 388 23.28 5.11 -23.99
CA GLU A 388 22.53 4.00 -24.59
C GLU A 388 21.13 4.43 -25.04
N LYS A 389 20.40 5.16 -24.18
CA LYS A 389 19.08 5.71 -24.53
C LYS A 389 19.15 6.72 -25.67
N GLN A 390 20.12 7.64 -25.64
CA GLN A 390 20.31 8.61 -26.73
C GLN A 390 20.66 7.91 -28.06
N MET A 391 21.43 6.82 -28.01
CA MET A 391 21.74 6.00 -29.17
C MET A 391 20.51 5.28 -29.71
N GLU A 392 19.65 4.74 -28.84
CA GLU A 392 18.41 4.08 -29.24
C GLU A 392 17.40 5.08 -29.84
N GLU A 393 17.27 6.27 -29.25
CA GLU A 393 16.46 7.37 -29.81
C GLU A 393 16.98 7.77 -31.19
N ALA A 394 18.29 7.97 -31.34
CA ALA A 394 18.87 8.33 -32.62
C ALA A 394 18.73 7.21 -33.67
N GLN A 395 18.79 5.93 -33.28
CA GLN A 395 18.48 4.80 -34.18
C GLN A 395 17.03 4.81 -34.65
N LYS A 396 16.08 5.06 -33.75
CA LYS A 396 14.64 5.15 -34.10
C LYS A 396 14.38 6.31 -35.04
N GLU A 397 14.89 7.48 -34.69
CA GLU A 397 14.74 8.64 -35.54
C GLU A 397 15.38 8.36 -36.92
N HIS A 398 16.60 7.81 -37.00
CA HIS A 398 17.24 7.42 -38.27
C HIS A 398 16.40 6.43 -39.10
N ALA A 399 15.80 5.43 -38.45
CA ALA A 399 14.89 4.50 -39.11
C ALA A 399 13.66 5.20 -39.70
N GLU A 400 13.06 6.15 -38.96
CA GLU A 400 11.97 6.98 -39.48
C GLU A 400 12.40 7.83 -40.68
N TYR A 401 13.62 8.36 -40.72
CA TYR A 401 14.14 9.05 -41.92
C TYR A 401 14.26 8.13 -43.11
N ARG A 402 14.81 6.93 -42.91
CA ARG A 402 14.91 5.94 -43.97
C ARG A 402 13.54 5.54 -44.50
N GLU A 403 12.57 5.32 -43.63
CA GLU A 403 11.18 5.04 -44.03
C GLU A 403 10.57 6.20 -44.80
N ASN A 404 10.76 7.45 -44.37
CA ASN A 404 10.26 8.63 -45.08
C ASN A 404 10.88 8.75 -46.49
N LEU A 405 12.19 8.53 -46.64
CA LEU A 405 12.85 8.53 -47.95
C LEU A 405 12.32 7.42 -48.87
N GLN A 406 12.06 6.22 -48.34
CA GLN A 406 11.43 5.14 -49.11
C GLN A 406 9.96 5.43 -49.43
N ALA A 407 9.24 6.09 -48.52
CA ALA A 407 7.85 6.50 -48.70
C ALA A 407 7.71 7.46 -49.88
N LEU A 408 8.60 8.45 -50.04
CA LEU A 408 8.59 9.36 -51.19
C LEU A 408 8.59 8.62 -52.54
N ARG A 409 9.39 7.54 -52.65
CA ARG A 409 9.43 6.73 -53.88
C ARG A 409 8.15 5.94 -54.10
N LYS A 410 7.55 5.43 -53.03
CA LYS A 410 6.26 4.71 -53.07
C LYS A 410 5.10 5.64 -53.40
N GLU A 411 5.10 6.84 -52.83
CA GLU A 411 4.11 7.88 -53.06
C GLU A 411 4.13 8.36 -54.51
N GLU A 412 5.31 8.54 -55.13
CA GLU A 412 5.41 8.86 -56.57
C GLU A 412 4.76 7.78 -57.44
N LEU A 413 5.01 6.50 -57.14
CA LEU A 413 4.43 5.39 -57.90
C LEU A 413 2.90 5.36 -57.74
N GLN A 414 2.41 5.52 -56.51
CA GLN A 414 0.96 5.57 -56.23
C GLN A 414 0.29 6.79 -56.89
N ALA A 415 0.96 7.94 -56.89
CA ALA A 415 0.49 9.14 -57.58
C ALA A 415 0.38 8.92 -59.10
N ARG A 416 1.34 8.20 -59.70
CA ARG A 416 1.23 7.85 -61.13
C ARG A 416 0.11 6.87 -61.42
N GLU A 417 -0.11 5.88 -60.57
CA GLU A 417 -1.22 4.92 -60.71
C GLU A 417 -2.59 5.59 -60.61
N THR A 418 -2.77 6.46 -59.61
CA THR A 418 -4.01 7.23 -59.42
C THR A 418 -4.26 8.18 -60.58
N LEU A 419 -3.24 8.90 -61.08
CA LEU A 419 -3.40 9.73 -62.28
C LEU A 419 -3.77 8.92 -63.53
N MET A 420 -3.20 7.72 -63.71
CA MET A 420 -3.62 6.82 -64.79
C MET A 420 -5.08 6.39 -64.64
N HIS A 421 -5.53 6.14 -63.40
CA HIS A 421 -6.92 5.82 -63.11
C HIS A 421 -7.84 7.01 -63.42
N LEU A 422 -7.49 8.21 -62.94
CA LEU A 422 -8.26 9.44 -63.21
C LEU A 422 -8.38 9.73 -64.70
N ARG A 423 -7.29 9.62 -65.46
CA ARG A 423 -7.32 9.75 -66.93
C ARG A 423 -8.28 8.76 -67.59
N LYS A 424 -8.31 7.51 -67.13
CA LYS A 424 -9.26 6.51 -67.64
C LYS A 424 -10.70 6.91 -67.32
N THR A 425 -10.99 7.30 -66.08
CA THR A 425 -12.34 7.71 -65.68
C THR A 425 -12.84 8.94 -66.44
N ILE A 426 -12.01 9.96 -66.69
CA ILE A 426 -12.39 11.09 -67.56
C ILE A 426 -12.64 10.59 -69.00
N SER A 427 -11.78 9.72 -69.53
CA SER A 427 -11.95 9.22 -70.91
C SER A 427 -13.22 8.39 -71.08
N ASP A 428 -13.60 7.62 -70.05
CA ASP A 428 -14.80 6.79 -70.04
C ASP A 428 -16.07 7.64 -69.85
N THR A 429 -16.05 8.63 -68.95
CA THR A 429 -17.16 9.59 -68.79
C THR A 429 -17.36 10.43 -70.06
N ALA A 430 -16.28 10.91 -70.69
CA ALA A 430 -16.35 11.60 -71.98
C ALA A 430 -16.93 10.70 -73.09
N ARG A 431 -16.52 9.42 -73.13
CA ARG A 431 -17.06 8.43 -74.08
C ARG A 431 -18.54 8.11 -73.79
N MET A 432 -18.95 8.05 -72.53
CA MET A 432 -20.33 7.83 -72.11
C MET A 432 -21.25 8.98 -72.53
N LEU A 433 -20.78 10.23 -72.39
CA LEU A 433 -21.47 11.43 -72.86
C LEU A 433 -21.57 11.49 -74.39
N GLN A 434 -20.56 11.02 -75.14
CA GLN A 434 -20.62 10.97 -76.61
C GLN A 434 -21.51 9.85 -77.16
N LYS A 435 -21.56 8.69 -76.49
CA LYS A 435 -22.35 7.53 -76.94
C LYS A 435 -23.83 7.65 -76.61
N SER A 436 -24.18 8.36 -75.55
CA SER A 436 -25.56 8.73 -75.29
C SER A 436 -25.94 9.78 -76.33
N ASN A 437 -27.04 9.59 -77.06
CA ASN A 437 -27.50 10.48 -78.14
C ASN A 437 -28.03 11.82 -77.59
N VAL A 438 -27.29 12.44 -76.67
CA VAL A 438 -27.64 13.72 -76.05
C VAL A 438 -27.52 14.82 -77.11
N PRO A 439 -28.55 15.66 -77.32
CA PRO A 439 -28.51 16.74 -78.30
C PRO A 439 -27.40 17.78 -78.05
N GLY A 440 -26.89 17.86 -76.81
CA GLY A 440 -25.75 18.69 -76.41
C GLY A 440 -25.54 18.74 -74.90
N ILE A 441 -24.29 18.89 -74.46
CA ILE A 441 -23.92 18.89 -73.03
C ILE A 441 -24.16 20.31 -72.47
N PRO A 442 -24.72 20.47 -71.24
CA PRO A 442 -24.85 21.77 -70.58
C PRO A 442 -23.48 22.44 -70.42
N GLU A 443 -23.43 23.78 -70.47
CA GLU A 443 -22.17 24.54 -70.32
C GLU A 443 -21.46 24.23 -69.00
N GLN A 444 -22.21 24.08 -67.90
CA GLN A 444 -21.65 23.76 -66.58
C GLN A 444 -20.80 22.48 -66.55
N VAL A 445 -21.21 21.44 -67.28
CA VAL A 445 -20.48 20.16 -67.30
C VAL A 445 -19.26 20.23 -68.21
N LYS A 446 -19.33 21.06 -69.27
CA LYS A 446 -18.15 21.34 -70.11
C LYS A 446 -17.09 22.10 -69.33
N ASP A 447 -17.48 23.14 -68.61
CA ASP A 447 -16.56 23.92 -67.77
C ASP A 447 -15.89 23.01 -66.73
N LYS A 448 -16.65 22.14 -66.08
CA LYS A 448 -16.09 21.18 -65.12
C LYS A 448 -15.17 20.14 -65.77
N LEU A 449 -15.51 19.60 -66.94
CA LEU A 449 -14.62 18.71 -67.70
C LEU A 449 -13.32 19.41 -68.11
N GLU A 450 -13.38 20.67 -68.53
CA GLU A 450 -12.20 21.47 -68.86
C GLU A 450 -11.34 21.74 -67.63
N THR A 451 -11.94 22.09 -66.49
CA THR A 451 -11.19 22.25 -65.23
C THR A 451 -10.55 20.94 -64.77
N ALA A 452 -11.25 19.81 -64.84
CA ALA A 452 -10.71 18.51 -64.49
C ALA A 452 -9.52 18.11 -65.38
N ASN A 453 -9.62 18.33 -66.70
CA ASN A 453 -8.50 18.12 -67.61
C ASN A 453 -7.31 19.04 -67.30
N HIS A 454 -7.58 20.32 -67.00
CA HIS A 454 -6.55 21.28 -66.64
C HIS A 454 -5.84 20.91 -65.32
N HIS A 455 -6.57 20.39 -64.33
CA HIS A 455 -5.99 19.87 -63.09
C HIS A 455 -5.14 18.62 -63.34
N ILE A 456 -5.58 17.70 -64.21
CA ILE A 456 -4.75 16.55 -64.61
C ILE A 456 -3.47 17.02 -65.33
N GLU A 457 -3.57 17.97 -66.26
CA GLU A 457 -2.37 18.52 -66.94
C GLU A 457 -1.40 19.15 -65.95
N LYS A 458 -1.91 19.91 -64.97
CA LYS A 458 -1.10 20.47 -63.87
C LYS A 458 -0.39 19.38 -63.06
N THR A 459 -1.12 18.35 -62.63
CA THR A 459 -0.50 17.23 -61.89
C THR A 459 0.56 16.49 -62.71
N VAL A 460 0.34 16.33 -64.02
CA VAL A 460 1.33 15.72 -64.93
C VAL A 460 2.56 16.60 -65.05
N SER A 461 2.39 17.92 -65.24
CA SER A 461 3.53 18.84 -65.31
C SER A 461 4.35 18.82 -64.03
N GLN A 462 3.70 18.75 -62.86
CA GLN A 462 4.40 18.65 -61.58
C GLN A 462 5.16 17.34 -61.41
N LEU A 463 4.61 16.21 -61.89
CA LEU A 463 5.32 14.92 -61.88
C LEU A 463 6.45 14.82 -62.92
N GLU A 464 6.49 15.72 -63.91
CA GLU A 464 7.55 15.83 -64.91
C GLU A 464 8.64 16.85 -64.53
N GLU A 465 8.34 17.76 -63.60
CA GLU A 465 9.33 18.70 -63.05
C GLU A 465 10.41 17.93 -62.27
N LEU A 466 11.66 18.05 -62.72
CA LEU A 466 12.83 17.70 -61.92
C LEU A 466 13.48 18.99 -61.42
N PRO A 467 13.67 19.18 -60.11
CA PRO A 467 13.32 18.28 -58.99
C PRO A 467 11.85 18.37 -58.53
N LEU A 468 11.26 17.21 -58.20
CA LEU A 468 9.84 17.01 -57.88
C LEU A 468 9.49 17.44 -56.44
N ASN A 469 8.37 18.14 -56.28
CA ASN A 469 7.73 18.45 -54.98
C ASN A 469 6.54 17.52 -54.73
N MET A 470 6.73 16.48 -53.91
CA MET A 470 5.66 15.49 -53.66
C MET A 470 4.47 16.10 -52.90
N GLU A 471 4.70 17.07 -52.01
CA GLU A 471 3.61 17.72 -51.24
C GLU A 471 2.66 18.52 -52.14
N GLU A 472 3.21 19.26 -53.11
CA GLU A 472 2.40 20.00 -54.09
C GLU A 472 1.70 19.05 -55.04
N ALA A 473 2.40 18.02 -55.53
CA ALA A 473 1.81 16.97 -56.37
C ALA A 473 0.63 16.29 -55.66
N ALA A 474 0.76 15.94 -54.37
CA ALA A 474 -0.30 15.33 -53.58
C ALA A 474 -1.51 16.25 -53.40
N LYS A 475 -1.32 17.56 -53.17
CA LYS A 475 -2.41 18.54 -53.07
C LYS A 475 -3.19 18.62 -54.38
N HIS A 476 -2.50 18.76 -55.51
CA HIS A 476 -3.15 18.84 -56.81
C HIS A 476 -3.79 17.52 -57.24
N LEU A 477 -3.22 16.39 -56.85
CA LEU A 477 -3.81 15.08 -57.10
C LEU A 477 -5.11 14.91 -56.32
N ASN A 478 -5.15 15.29 -55.04
CA ASN A 478 -6.39 15.29 -54.24
C ASN A 478 -7.46 16.23 -54.80
N GLU A 479 -7.07 17.41 -55.31
CA GLU A 479 -7.99 18.32 -56.01
C GLU A 479 -8.51 17.67 -57.29
N ALA A 480 -7.63 17.05 -58.09
CA ALA A 480 -8.02 16.35 -59.31
C ALA A 480 -8.96 15.18 -59.03
N GLU A 481 -8.72 14.37 -57.99
CA GLU A 481 -9.60 13.27 -57.59
C GLU A 481 -11.01 13.75 -57.27
N LYS A 482 -11.14 14.82 -56.48
CA LYS A 482 -12.45 15.40 -56.13
C LYS A 482 -13.18 15.91 -57.36
N MET A 483 -12.50 16.68 -58.21
CA MET A 483 -13.11 17.24 -59.42
C MET A 483 -13.52 16.15 -60.42
N VAL A 484 -12.72 15.11 -60.58
CA VAL A 484 -13.05 13.98 -61.47
C VAL A 484 -14.22 13.17 -60.93
N ALA A 485 -14.28 12.94 -59.62
CA ALA A 485 -15.42 12.28 -58.99
C ALA A 485 -16.72 13.07 -59.21
N GLU A 486 -16.71 14.38 -58.92
CA GLU A 486 -17.87 15.27 -59.13
C GLU A 486 -18.32 15.27 -60.61
N VAL A 487 -17.37 15.36 -61.55
CA VAL A 487 -17.68 15.30 -62.98
C VAL A 487 -18.27 13.96 -63.39
N SER A 488 -17.77 12.86 -62.83
CA SER A 488 -18.28 11.52 -63.14
C SER A 488 -19.71 11.33 -62.63
N GLU A 489 -20.01 11.75 -61.40
CA GLU A 489 -21.35 11.69 -60.83
C GLU A 489 -22.33 12.55 -61.62
N GLU A 490 -21.99 13.80 -61.92
CA GLU A 490 -22.86 14.68 -62.71
C GLU A 490 -23.08 14.19 -64.14
N ALA A 491 -22.04 13.63 -64.78
CA ALA A 491 -22.16 13.04 -66.10
C ALA A 491 -23.09 11.82 -66.09
N GLU A 492 -22.99 10.95 -65.08
CA GLU A 492 -23.88 9.81 -64.92
C GLU A 492 -25.33 10.25 -64.66
N GLU A 493 -25.54 11.21 -63.77
CA GLU A 493 -26.86 11.78 -63.49
C GLU A 493 -27.49 12.37 -64.75
N LEU A 494 -26.73 13.14 -65.53
CA LEU A 494 -27.24 13.71 -66.78
C LEU A 494 -27.61 12.64 -67.80
N VAL A 495 -26.80 11.59 -67.95
CA VAL A 495 -27.13 10.48 -68.86
C VAL A 495 -28.39 9.76 -68.41
N ILE A 496 -28.57 9.56 -67.10
CA ILE A 496 -29.79 8.99 -66.53
C ILE A 496 -30.97 9.91 -66.82
N GLN A 497 -30.86 11.21 -66.52
CA GLN A 497 -31.92 12.20 -66.76
C GLN A 497 -32.32 12.26 -68.23
N VAL A 498 -31.37 12.30 -69.16
CA VAL A 498 -31.63 12.34 -70.60
C VAL A 498 -32.41 11.10 -71.05
N LYS A 499 -31.96 9.90 -70.65
CA LYS A 499 -32.68 8.64 -70.95
C LYS A 499 -34.08 8.62 -70.34
N LEU A 500 -34.25 9.19 -69.15
CA LEU A 500 -35.54 9.25 -68.46
C LEU A 500 -36.49 10.21 -69.19
N ILE A 501 -36.02 11.41 -69.56
CA ILE A 501 -36.79 12.38 -70.35
C ILE A 501 -37.21 11.78 -71.69
N GLU A 502 -36.31 11.10 -72.41
CA GLU A 502 -36.66 10.42 -73.67
C GLU A 502 -37.80 9.40 -73.48
N ARG A 503 -37.73 8.55 -72.45
CA ARG A 503 -38.79 7.58 -72.15
C ARG A 503 -40.09 8.24 -71.73
N ILE A 504 -40.03 9.33 -70.95
CA ILE A 504 -41.21 10.12 -70.57
C ILE A 504 -41.86 10.74 -71.81
N ILE A 505 -41.08 11.33 -72.73
CA ILE A 505 -41.59 11.92 -73.96
C ILE A 505 -42.19 10.84 -74.87
N GLN A 506 -41.54 9.68 -75.01
CA GLN A 506 -42.09 8.54 -75.76
C GLN A 506 -43.42 8.06 -75.17
N TYR A 507 -43.51 7.95 -73.85
CA TYR A 507 -44.75 7.57 -73.17
C TYR A 507 -45.83 8.65 -73.31
N GLY A 508 -45.46 9.92 -73.12
CA GLY A 508 -46.34 11.08 -73.26
C GLY A 508 -46.92 11.23 -74.66
N ASN A 509 -46.14 10.88 -75.70
CA ASN A 509 -46.59 10.90 -77.09
C ASN A 509 -47.80 9.99 -77.36
N ARG A 510 -48.01 8.92 -76.57
CA ARG A 510 -49.20 8.07 -76.67
C ARG A 510 -50.50 8.79 -76.31
N PHE A 511 -50.44 9.79 -75.42
CA PHE A 511 -51.60 10.53 -74.92
C PHE A 511 -51.81 11.89 -75.62
N ARG A 512 -50.98 12.20 -76.62
CA ARG A 512 -50.94 13.50 -77.31
C ARG A 512 -52.25 13.88 -78.02
N SER A 513 -53.02 12.90 -78.47
CA SER A 513 -54.32 13.11 -79.12
C SER A 513 -55.47 13.37 -78.15
N GLN A 514 -55.33 13.00 -76.87
CA GLN A 514 -56.42 13.05 -75.89
C GLN A 514 -56.47 14.37 -75.13
N ASN A 515 -55.34 15.05 -74.93
CA ASN A 515 -55.27 16.31 -74.20
C ASN A 515 -54.41 17.34 -74.93
N HIS A 516 -55.01 18.44 -75.38
CA HIS A 516 -54.30 19.53 -76.07
C HIS A 516 -53.26 20.21 -75.18
N ILE A 517 -53.59 20.45 -73.90
CA ILE A 517 -52.72 21.08 -72.89
C ILE A 517 -51.43 20.27 -72.67
N LEU A 518 -51.53 18.94 -72.69
CA LEU A 518 -50.35 18.06 -72.59
C LEU A 518 -49.45 18.18 -73.81
N SER A 519 -50.03 18.36 -75.00
CA SER A 519 -49.23 18.52 -76.21
C SER A 519 -48.46 19.86 -76.23
N GLU A 520 -48.95 20.90 -75.58
CA GLU A 520 -48.21 22.17 -75.46
C GLU A 520 -47.06 22.04 -74.47
N GLN A 521 -47.32 21.49 -73.29
CA GLN A 521 -46.28 21.26 -72.27
C GLN A 521 -45.18 20.30 -72.74
N LEU A 522 -45.52 19.25 -73.50
CA LEU A 522 -44.52 18.36 -74.09
C LEU A 522 -43.72 19.05 -75.21
N LYS A 523 -44.30 19.96 -75.99
CA LYS A 523 -43.56 20.76 -76.99
C LYS A 523 -42.63 21.76 -76.32
N GLU A 524 -43.03 22.34 -75.19
CA GLU A 524 -42.17 23.20 -74.38
C GLU A 524 -41.04 22.41 -73.75
N ALA A 525 -41.32 21.22 -73.20
CA ALA A 525 -40.30 20.30 -72.69
C ALA A 525 -39.33 19.84 -73.80
N GLU A 526 -39.81 19.54 -75.01
CA GLU A 526 -38.96 19.25 -76.18
C GLU A 526 -38.05 20.44 -76.50
N ARG A 527 -38.58 21.67 -76.49
CA ARG A 527 -37.76 22.89 -76.72
C ARG A 527 -36.71 23.08 -75.63
N LEU A 528 -37.05 22.89 -74.36
CA LEU A 528 -36.13 22.99 -73.23
C LEU A 528 -35.06 21.89 -73.28
N PHE A 529 -35.42 20.69 -73.72
CA PHE A 529 -34.50 19.58 -73.95
C PHE A 529 -33.48 19.90 -75.06
N TYR A 530 -33.92 20.53 -76.16
CA TYR A 530 -33.01 21.04 -77.20
C TYR A 530 -32.23 22.30 -76.77
N ALA A 531 -32.74 23.06 -75.79
CA ALA A 531 -32.05 24.19 -75.16
C ALA A 531 -31.14 23.78 -73.99
N TYR A 532 -30.90 22.47 -73.81
CA TYR A 532 -29.95 21.90 -72.83
C TYR A 532 -30.32 22.12 -71.36
N SER A 533 -31.55 22.55 -71.07
CA SER A 533 -32.07 22.74 -69.72
C SER A 533 -32.79 21.48 -69.24
N TYR A 534 -32.01 20.41 -68.98
CA TYR A 534 -32.54 19.07 -68.70
C TYR A 534 -33.38 18.98 -67.42
N ASN A 535 -33.03 19.72 -66.37
CA ASN A 535 -33.79 19.74 -65.12
C ASN A 535 -35.21 20.30 -65.34
N GLU A 536 -35.32 21.45 -66.01
CA GLU A 536 -36.61 22.09 -66.31
C GLU A 536 -37.42 21.25 -67.31
N ALA A 537 -36.76 20.65 -68.30
CA ALA A 537 -37.39 19.75 -69.26
C ALA A 537 -37.97 18.51 -68.56
N TYR A 538 -37.25 17.95 -67.59
CA TYR A 538 -37.73 16.82 -66.78
C TYR A 538 -38.94 17.19 -65.94
N GLU A 539 -38.92 18.31 -65.22
CA GLU A 539 -40.04 18.74 -64.39
C GLU A 539 -41.31 18.99 -65.22
N MET A 540 -41.18 19.68 -66.36
CA MET A 540 -42.29 19.96 -67.26
C MET A 540 -42.85 18.68 -67.89
N ALA A 541 -41.97 17.75 -68.31
CA ALA A 541 -42.39 16.47 -68.86
C ALA A 541 -43.04 15.56 -67.80
N ALA A 542 -42.50 15.54 -66.58
CA ALA A 542 -43.04 14.77 -65.46
C ALA A 542 -44.40 15.31 -65.01
N ALA A 543 -44.55 16.64 -64.88
CA ALA A 543 -45.82 17.27 -64.53
C ALA A 543 -46.92 17.00 -65.57
N ALA A 544 -46.55 17.03 -66.86
CA ALA A 544 -47.46 16.70 -67.95
C ALA A 544 -47.92 15.23 -67.87
N VAL A 545 -47.00 14.29 -67.67
CA VAL A 545 -47.35 12.86 -67.63
C VAL A 545 -48.10 12.47 -66.35
N GLU A 546 -47.75 13.01 -65.18
CA GLU A 546 -48.47 12.76 -63.92
C GLU A 546 -49.92 13.28 -63.97
N LYS A 547 -50.17 14.39 -64.67
CA LYS A 547 -51.54 14.91 -64.90
C LYS A 547 -52.37 14.01 -65.81
N ALA A 548 -51.72 13.25 -66.71
CA ALA A 548 -52.34 12.31 -67.63
C ALA A 548 -52.56 10.92 -67.00
N ALA A 549 -51.58 10.44 -66.24
CA ALA A 549 -51.55 9.14 -65.60
C ALA A 549 -50.75 9.23 -64.28
N PRO A 550 -51.42 9.43 -63.13
CA PRO A 550 -50.74 9.54 -61.85
C PRO A 550 -49.99 8.24 -61.49
N GLY A 551 -48.70 8.34 -61.18
CA GLY A 551 -47.81 7.23 -60.83
C GLY A 551 -47.04 6.58 -61.99
N ALA A 552 -47.19 7.07 -63.22
CA ALA A 552 -46.44 6.56 -64.38
C ALA A 552 -44.95 6.93 -64.31
N VAL A 553 -44.60 8.13 -63.80
CA VAL A 553 -43.21 8.59 -63.72
C VAL A 553 -42.42 7.75 -62.71
N LYS A 554 -43.04 7.36 -61.60
CA LYS A 554 -42.42 6.49 -60.58
C LYS A 554 -42.15 5.08 -61.09
N LYS A 555 -43.05 4.51 -61.92
CA LYS A 555 -42.82 3.20 -62.56
C LYS A 555 -41.68 3.24 -63.58
N ILE A 556 -41.64 4.27 -64.42
CA ILE A 556 -40.57 4.46 -65.43
C ILE A 556 -39.20 4.65 -64.74
N LYS A 557 -39.16 5.37 -63.61
CA LYS A 557 -37.94 5.53 -62.80
C LYS A 557 -37.51 4.20 -62.14
N ALA A 558 -38.44 3.42 -61.60
CA ALA A 558 -38.15 2.11 -60.98
C ALA A 558 -37.65 1.07 -61.99
N ASP A 559 -38.21 1.04 -63.20
CA ASP A 559 -37.78 0.15 -64.28
C ASP A 559 -36.37 0.52 -64.82
N GLN A 560 -35.89 1.74 -64.58
CA GLN A 560 -34.52 2.17 -64.93
C GLN A 560 -33.49 1.89 -63.84
N SER A 561 -33.88 1.84 -62.56
CA SER A 561 -32.96 1.45 -61.49
C SER A 561 -32.68 -0.07 -61.45
N ALA A 562 -33.47 -0.87 -62.17
CA ALA A 562 -33.40 -2.34 -62.20
C ALA A 562 -32.70 -2.91 -63.45
N SER A 563 -32.30 -2.06 -64.41
CA SER A 563 -31.55 -2.41 -65.63
C SER A 563 -30.27 -1.59 -65.68
#